data_AF-H2CKC5-F1
#
_entry.id   AF-H2CKC5-F1
#
_cell.length_a   1.000
_cell.length_b   1.000
_cell.length_c   1.000
_cell.angle_alpha   90.00
_cell.angle_beta   90.00
_cell.angle_gamma   90.00
#
_symmetry.space_group_name_H-M   'P 1'
#
loop_
_entity.id
_entity.type
_entity.pdbx_description
1 polymer ?
#
loop_
_entity_poly.entity_id
_entity_poly.type
_entity_poly.pdbx_seq_one_letter_code
_entity_poly.pdbx_strand_id
1 'polypeptide(L)'
;MRVLASLIFFLLPLSMAQTQPAKDTEPKKPIIMPQEMGDGQTSNHPYEKLLLSVIDSQEKTISQMALFFNGLAILLGLASIIIPLIAYFFAIRPAQKAAKEIANIQDSVDALIEKKFAAYIEEHEYRRIESYLNDIQSGTFEMKKRACLYLSLNQHLVESESHINRIYEILSGEIDQDTRNSLSYIITNKNTVLCRHYFERVLRETLLENPIWYSFTFFLNFGFEKSAQETHSFLASIPEDEFRMTSIQINATLAQHSIESRLHFYNCCEIFIGLSAPKLEILAKHAIENTFKSNPESFKNTCLALHTAAPPPLP
;
A
#
# COMPACT_ATOMS: atom_id res chain seq x y z
N MET A 1 -23.51 -25.12 12.43
CA MET A 1 -23.87 -25.61 11.08
C MET A 1 -23.18 -26.95 10.81
N ARG A 2 -23.75 -28.07 11.29
CA ARG A 2 -23.15 -29.42 11.19
C ARG A 2 -24.13 -30.48 10.64
N VAL A 3 -25.14 -30.08 9.86
CA VAL A 3 -26.18 -31.02 9.37
C VAL A 3 -26.19 -31.15 7.84
N LEU A 4 -25.36 -30.42 7.08
CA LEU A 4 -25.40 -30.44 5.62
C LEU A 4 -24.44 -31.43 4.93
N ALA A 5 -23.75 -32.29 5.68
CA ALA A 5 -22.79 -33.25 5.12
C ALA A 5 -23.39 -34.63 4.77
N SER A 6 -24.67 -34.88 5.04
CA SER A 6 -25.23 -36.25 4.98
C SER A 6 -26.14 -36.56 3.79
N LEU A 7 -26.26 -35.66 2.79
CA LEU A 7 -27.23 -35.82 1.69
C LEU A 7 -26.62 -35.88 0.28
N ILE A 8 -25.30 -35.84 0.14
CA ILE A 8 -24.61 -35.89 -1.18
C ILE A 8 -24.16 -37.32 -1.56
N PHE A 9 -24.42 -38.33 -0.72
CA PHE A 9 -23.93 -39.69 -0.96
C PHE A 9 -24.88 -40.65 -1.71
N PHE A 10 -26.04 -40.19 -2.21
CA PHE A 10 -27.07 -41.11 -2.73
C PHE A 10 -27.41 -41.05 -4.23
N LEU A 11 -26.68 -40.30 -5.06
CA LEU A 11 -26.97 -40.25 -6.50
C LEU A 11 -25.71 -40.30 -7.35
N LEU A 12 -25.06 -41.46 -7.37
CA LEU A 12 -24.15 -41.90 -8.43
C LEU A 12 -24.73 -43.20 -9.01
N PRO A 13 -25.22 -43.25 -10.25
CA PRO A 13 -25.48 -44.52 -10.91
C PRO A 13 -24.13 -45.09 -11.35
N LEU A 14 -23.61 -46.04 -10.57
CA LEU A 14 -22.52 -46.89 -11.01
C LEU A 14 -23.08 -47.82 -12.10
N SER A 15 -22.89 -47.44 -13.35
CA SER A 15 -23.09 -48.32 -14.50
C SER A 15 -22.03 -49.41 -14.46
N MET A 16 -22.36 -50.59 -13.95
CA MET A 16 -21.73 -51.86 -14.33
C MET A 16 -22.64 -53.01 -13.92
N ALA A 17 -23.42 -53.52 -14.88
CA ALA A 17 -23.97 -54.86 -14.79
C ALA A 17 -23.63 -55.58 -16.10
N GLN A 18 -22.64 -56.46 -15.98
CA GLN A 18 -22.19 -57.38 -16.99
C GLN A 18 -23.35 -58.25 -17.47
N THR A 19 -23.52 -58.32 -18.79
CA THR A 19 -24.27 -59.37 -19.47
C THR A 19 -23.64 -60.73 -19.17
N GLN A 20 -24.34 -61.58 -18.39
CA GLN A 20 -24.13 -63.02 -18.39
C GLN A 20 -25.22 -63.69 -19.25
N PRO A 21 -24.87 -64.64 -20.14
CA PRO A 21 -25.86 -65.42 -20.87
C PRO A 21 -26.34 -66.57 -19.98
N ALA A 22 -27.63 -66.58 -19.62
CA ALA A 22 -28.23 -67.68 -18.89
C ALA A 22 -29.01 -68.59 -19.85
N LYS A 23 -28.35 -69.70 -20.19
CA LYS A 23 -28.86 -71.08 -20.22
C LYS A 23 -30.24 -71.33 -20.86
N ASP A 24 -30.15 -71.87 -22.08
CA ASP A 24 -31.15 -72.74 -22.69
C ASP A 24 -31.70 -73.75 -21.69
N THR A 25 -33.00 -73.65 -21.43
CA THR A 25 -33.79 -74.70 -20.79
C THR A 25 -34.85 -75.16 -21.78
N GLU A 26 -34.57 -76.35 -22.31
CA GLU A 26 -35.40 -77.37 -22.96
C GLU A 26 -36.72 -76.99 -23.70
N PRO A 27 -36.87 -77.42 -24.96
CA PRO A 27 -38.11 -77.28 -25.70
C PRO A 27 -39.15 -78.32 -25.23
N LYS A 28 -40.29 -77.84 -24.73
CA LYS A 28 -41.48 -78.69 -24.56
C LYS A 28 -42.07 -79.04 -25.92
N LYS A 29 -42.01 -80.34 -26.22
CA LYS A 29 -42.65 -81.12 -27.30
C LYS A 29 -43.85 -80.43 -27.99
N PRO A 30 -43.85 -80.31 -29.33
CA PRO A 30 -45.08 -80.10 -30.09
C PRO A 30 -45.89 -81.39 -30.12
N ILE A 31 -47.18 -81.28 -29.78
CA ILE A 31 -48.17 -82.31 -29.98
C ILE A 31 -48.45 -82.39 -31.48
N ILE A 32 -48.12 -83.53 -32.09
CA ILE A 32 -48.50 -83.88 -33.46
C ILE A 32 -49.91 -84.45 -33.42
N MET A 33 -50.78 -84.01 -34.35
CA MET A 33 -51.65 -84.81 -35.23
C MET A 33 -52.76 -83.91 -35.82
N PRO A 34 -53.38 -84.26 -36.96
CA PRO A 34 -52.85 -84.82 -38.20
C PRO A 34 -53.23 -83.94 -39.42
N GLN A 35 -52.59 -84.19 -40.57
CA GLN A 35 -53.06 -83.70 -41.87
C GLN A 35 -54.35 -84.42 -42.26
N GLU A 36 -55.37 -83.67 -42.66
CA GLU A 36 -56.27 -84.08 -43.74
C GLU A 36 -56.30 -82.97 -44.79
N MET A 37 -56.00 -83.36 -46.03
CA MET A 37 -56.31 -82.58 -47.23
C MET A 37 -57.83 -82.52 -47.36
N GLY A 38 -58.36 -81.31 -47.58
CA GLY A 38 -59.75 -81.11 -47.95
C GLY A 38 -59.90 -79.77 -48.63
N ASP A 39 -60.27 -79.82 -49.91
CA ASP A 39 -60.44 -78.69 -50.81
C ASP A 39 -61.28 -77.55 -50.23
N GLY A 40 -60.89 -76.34 -50.64
CA GLY A 40 -61.70 -75.13 -50.77
C GLY A 40 -62.92 -75.00 -49.87
N GLN A 41 -62.80 -74.18 -48.82
CA GLN A 41 -63.88 -73.32 -48.39
C GLN A 41 -63.33 -72.19 -47.52
N THR A 42 -63.66 -70.96 -47.89
CA THR A 42 -63.54 -69.75 -47.07
C THR A 42 -64.33 -69.94 -45.78
N SER A 43 -63.73 -70.57 -44.77
CA SER A 43 -64.34 -70.67 -43.45
C SER A 43 -64.04 -69.38 -42.69
N ASN A 44 -65.08 -68.56 -42.52
CA ASN A 44 -65.11 -67.48 -41.54
C ASN A 44 -64.99 -68.11 -40.14
N HIS A 45 -63.78 -68.50 -39.71
CA HIS A 45 -63.60 -69.14 -38.42
C HIS A 45 -63.64 -68.05 -37.32
N PRO A 46 -64.62 -68.09 -36.39
CA PRO A 46 -64.83 -67.03 -35.41
C PRO A 46 -63.64 -66.79 -34.47
N TYR A 47 -62.72 -67.76 -34.36
CA TYR A 47 -61.52 -67.68 -33.52
C TYR A 47 -60.44 -66.74 -34.07
N GLU A 48 -60.31 -66.59 -35.39
CA GLU A 48 -59.30 -65.71 -35.99
C GLU A 48 -59.67 -64.23 -35.79
N LYS A 49 -60.96 -63.90 -35.94
CA LYS A 49 -61.48 -62.57 -35.59
C LYS A 49 -61.36 -62.26 -34.11
N LEU A 50 -61.52 -63.28 -33.25
CA LEU A 50 -61.40 -63.12 -31.80
C LEU A 50 -59.93 -62.87 -31.40
N LEU A 51 -58.98 -63.61 -31.97
CA LEU A 51 -57.54 -63.38 -31.76
C LEU A 51 -57.09 -62.01 -32.26
N LEU A 52 -57.50 -61.60 -33.47
CA LEU A 52 -57.20 -60.26 -34.00
C LEU A 52 -57.78 -59.15 -33.11
N SER A 53 -59.01 -59.32 -32.60
CA SER A 53 -59.61 -58.34 -31.68
C SER A 53 -58.91 -58.25 -30.31
N VAL A 54 -58.36 -59.37 -29.82
CA VAL A 54 -57.56 -59.39 -28.58
C VAL A 54 -56.20 -58.72 -28.82
N ILE A 55 -55.56 -58.96 -29.97
CA ILE A 55 -54.30 -58.31 -30.34
C ILE A 55 -54.51 -56.80 -30.53
N ASP A 56 -55.53 -56.36 -31.25
CA ASP A 56 -55.86 -54.93 -31.42
C ASP A 56 -56.16 -54.24 -30.08
N SER A 57 -56.83 -54.95 -29.16
CA SER A 57 -57.11 -54.45 -27.81
C SER A 57 -55.82 -54.30 -26.98
N GLN A 58 -54.92 -55.28 -27.08
CA GLN A 58 -53.61 -55.22 -26.42
C GLN A 58 -52.72 -54.12 -27.01
N GLU A 59 -52.70 -53.96 -28.33
CA GLU A 59 -51.92 -52.92 -29.01
C GLU A 59 -52.43 -51.52 -28.66
N LYS A 60 -53.75 -51.32 -28.58
CA LYS A 60 -54.35 -50.08 -28.06
C LYS A 60 -53.97 -49.80 -26.61
N THR A 61 -53.98 -50.84 -25.76
CA THR A 61 -53.63 -50.69 -24.33
C THR A 61 -52.14 -50.35 -24.16
N ILE A 62 -51.27 -51.00 -24.93
CA ILE A 62 -49.82 -50.73 -24.96
C ILE A 62 -49.55 -49.31 -25.50
N SER A 63 -50.24 -48.91 -26.57
CA SER A 63 -50.14 -47.56 -27.15
C SER A 63 -50.54 -46.48 -26.14
N GLN A 64 -51.61 -46.69 -25.37
CA GLN A 64 -52.05 -45.78 -24.32
C GLN A 64 -51.06 -45.72 -23.15
N MET A 65 -50.49 -46.85 -22.73
CA MET A 65 -49.41 -46.88 -21.73
C MET A 65 -48.17 -46.14 -22.21
N ALA A 66 -47.76 -46.35 -23.47
CA ALA A 66 -46.63 -45.65 -24.07
C ALA A 66 -46.87 -44.13 -24.08
N LEU A 67 -48.08 -43.68 -24.46
CA LEU A 67 -48.44 -42.26 -24.44
C LEU A 67 -48.37 -41.66 -23.02
N PHE A 68 -48.84 -42.41 -22.01
CA PHE A 68 -48.79 -42.00 -20.61
C PHE A 68 -47.34 -41.87 -20.10
N PHE A 69 -46.50 -42.88 -20.34
CA PHE A 69 -45.07 -42.82 -19.94
C PHE A 69 -44.31 -41.72 -20.66
N ASN A 70 -44.62 -41.45 -21.94
CA ASN A 70 -43.99 -40.37 -22.69
C ASN A 70 -44.40 -38.99 -22.12
N GLY A 71 -45.67 -38.82 -21.74
CA GLY A 71 -46.15 -37.61 -21.05
C GLY A 71 -45.46 -37.41 -19.69
N LEU A 72 -45.27 -38.49 -18.92
CA LEU A 72 -44.56 -38.45 -17.64
C LEU A 72 -43.08 -38.12 -17.82
N ALA A 73 -42.43 -38.67 -18.85
CA ALA A 73 -41.04 -38.40 -19.18
C ALA A 73 -40.82 -36.93 -19.60
N ILE A 74 -41.75 -36.34 -20.36
CA ILE A 74 -41.72 -34.91 -20.70
C ILE A 74 -41.86 -34.04 -19.45
N LEU A 75 -42.76 -34.39 -18.52
CA LEU A 75 -42.92 -33.69 -17.24
C LEU A 75 -41.66 -33.77 -16.38
N LEU A 76 -41.04 -34.95 -16.29
CA LEU A 76 -39.77 -35.13 -15.57
C LEU A 76 -38.61 -34.37 -16.25
N GLY A 77 -38.57 -34.34 -17.58
CA GLY A 77 -37.61 -33.55 -18.35
C GLY A 77 -37.80 -32.04 -18.18
N LEU A 78 -39.04 -31.55 -18.05
CA LEU A 78 -39.32 -30.16 -17.72
C LEU A 78 -38.94 -29.84 -16.28
N ALA A 79 -39.25 -30.74 -15.33
CA ALA A 79 -38.89 -30.58 -13.93
C ALA A 79 -37.36 -30.55 -13.74
N SER A 80 -36.61 -31.35 -14.49
CA SER A 80 -35.14 -31.38 -14.42
C SER A 80 -34.49 -30.07 -14.88
N ILE A 81 -35.18 -29.26 -15.69
CA ILE A 81 -34.72 -27.93 -16.12
C ILE A 81 -35.24 -26.83 -15.18
N ILE A 82 -36.52 -26.90 -14.80
CA ILE A 82 -37.19 -25.85 -14.01
C ILE A 82 -36.65 -25.81 -12.58
N ILE A 83 -36.43 -26.97 -11.95
CA ILE A 83 -35.98 -27.04 -10.55
C ILE A 83 -34.60 -26.36 -10.37
N PRO A 84 -33.56 -26.65 -11.17
CA PRO A 84 -32.30 -25.92 -11.11
C PRO A 84 -32.43 -24.42 -11.37
N LEU A 85 -33.32 -24.03 -12.30
CA LEU A 85 -33.58 -22.63 -12.58
C LEU A 85 -34.15 -21.91 -11.36
N ILE A 86 -35.16 -22.50 -10.71
CA ILE A 86 -35.77 -21.96 -9.49
C ILE A 86 -34.72 -21.90 -8.37
N ALA A 87 -33.95 -22.98 -8.16
CA ALA A 87 -32.89 -23.01 -7.17
C ALA A 87 -31.83 -21.90 -7.41
N TYR A 88 -31.47 -21.68 -8.67
CA TYR A 88 -30.52 -20.62 -9.04
C TYR A 88 -31.07 -19.22 -8.76
N PHE A 89 -32.29 -18.92 -9.20
CA PHE A 89 -32.88 -17.58 -9.06
C PHE A 89 -33.33 -17.24 -7.63
N PHE A 90 -33.82 -18.23 -6.87
CA PHE A 90 -34.39 -17.99 -5.54
C PHE A 90 -33.45 -18.33 -4.39
N ALA A 91 -32.49 -19.25 -4.55
CA ALA A 91 -31.57 -19.60 -3.47
C ALA A 91 -30.14 -19.11 -3.73
N ILE A 92 -29.55 -19.44 -4.88
CA ILE A 92 -28.12 -19.20 -5.13
C ILE A 92 -27.83 -17.71 -5.38
N ARG A 93 -28.53 -17.07 -6.32
CA ARG A 93 -28.27 -15.68 -6.70
C ARG A 93 -28.51 -14.68 -5.54
N PRO A 94 -29.58 -14.81 -4.72
CA PRO A 94 -29.78 -13.94 -3.56
C PRO A 94 -28.72 -14.18 -2.48
N ALA A 95 -28.34 -15.44 -2.21
CA ALA A 95 -27.29 -15.77 -1.24
C ALA A 95 -25.93 -15.18 -1.64
N GLN A 96 -25.58 -15.22 -2.93
CA GLN A 96 -24.37 -14.58 -3.44
C GLN A 96 -24.39 -13.05 -3.29
N LYS A 97 -25.56 -12.41 -3.47
CA LYS A 97 -25.69 -10.97 -3.22
C LYS A 97 -25.52 -10.63 -1.75
N ALA A 98 -26.19 -11.36 -0.86
CA ALA A 98 -26.07 -11.16 0.59
C ALA A 98 -24.63 -11.38 1.08
N ALA A 99 -23.95 -12.42 0.57
CA ALA A 99 -22.54 -12.66 0.90
C ALA A 99 -21.62 -11.50 0.45
N LYS A 100 -21.87 -10.93 -0.74
CA LYS A 100 -21.15 -9.74 -1.21
C LYS A 100 -21.45 -8.50 -0.37
N GLU A 101 -22.70 -8.29 0.03
CA GLU A 101 -23.08 -7.18 0.90
C GLU A 101 -22.41 -7.28 2.28
N ILE A 102 -22.37 -8.48 2.86
CA ILE A 102 -21.67 -8.73 4.13
C ILE A 102 -20.16 -8.48 4.00
N ALA A 103 -19.53 -8.96 2.92
CA ALA A 103 -18.11 -8.69 2.67
C ALA A 103 -17.83 -7.19 2.55
N ASN A 104 -18.65 -6.45 1.78
CA ASN A 104 -18.52 -5.00 1.64
C ASN A 104 -18.70 -4.27 2.99
N ILE A 105 -19.63 -4.74 3.83
CA ILE A 105 -19.82 -4.18 5.18
C ILE A 105 -18.57 -4.43 6.02
N GLN A 106 -18.02 -5.64 5.99
CA GLN A 106 -16.81 -5.98 6.74
C GLN A 106 -15.63 -5.11 6.32
N ASP A 107 -15.38 -4.98 5.01
CA ASP A 107 -14.32 -4.12 4.48
C ASP A 107 -14.52 -2.65 4.91
N SER A 108 -15.76 -2.17 4.94
CA SER A 108 -16.08 -0.80 5.40
C SER A 108 -15.87 -0.60 6.90
N VAL A 109 -16.13 -1.64 7.71
CA VAL A 109 -15.92 -1.61 9.17
C VAL A 109 -14.44 -1.65 9.48
N ASP A 110 -13.68 -2.52 8.82
CA ASP A 110 -12.24 -2.64 8.99
C ASP A 110 -11.55 -1.33 8.61
N ALA A 111 -11.90 -0.73 7.47
CA ALA A 111 -11.38 0.59 7.08
C ALA A 111 -11.74 1.71 8.09
N LEU A 112 -12.93 1.64 8.70
CA LEU A 112 -13.37 2.63 9.69
C LEU A 112 -12.64 2.45 11.03
N ILE A 113 -12.36 1.21 11.44
CA ILE A 113 -11.56 0.89 12.62
C ILE A 113 -10.13 1.36 12.41
N GLU A 114 -9.51 1.02 11.28
CA GLU A 114 -8.16 1.47 10.93
C GLU A 114 -8.07 3.00 10.95
N LYS A 115 -9.03 3.69 10.33
CA LYS A 115 -9.09 5.15 10.33
C LYS A 115 -9.22 5.72 11.75
N LYS A 116 -10.07 5.16 12.60
CA LYS A 116 -10.23 5.62 13.99
C LYS A 116 -8.99 5.35 14.83
N PHE A 117 -8.34 4.21 14.62
CA PHE A 117 -7.13 3.84 15.33
C PHE A 117 -5.96 4.72 14.92
N ALA A 118 -5.80 4.99 13.63
CA ALA A 118 -4.82 5.94 13.12
C ALA A 118 -5.03 7.34 13.71
N ALA A 119 -6.27 7.84 13.70
CA ALA A 119 -6.61 9.13 14.30
C ALA A 119 -6.33 9.17 15.82
N TYR A 120 -6.61 8.08 16.54
CA TYR A 120 -6.30 7.98 17.96
C TYR A 120 -4.78 8.01 18.23
N ILE A 121 -3.98 7.29 17.43
CA ILE A 121 -2.52 7.34 17.53
C ILE A 121 -2.01 8.75 17.27
N GLU A 122 -2.49 9.40 16.20
CA GLU A 122 -2.09 10.76 15.85
C GLU A 122 -2.41 11.74 16.98
N GLU A 123 -3.62 11.69 17.55
CA GLU A 123 -4.03 12.55 18.66
C GLU A 123 -3.25 12.24 19.94
N HIS A 124 -2.93 10.97 20.20
CA HIS A 124 -2.11 10.55 21.33
C HIS A 124 -0.67 11.07 21.20
N GLU A 125 -0.06 10.94 20.02
CA GLU A 125 1.27 11.46 19.74
C GLU A 125 1.31 12.99 19.82
N TYR A 126 0.30 13.66 19.27
CA TYR A 126 0.17 15.11 19.38
C TYR A 126 0.19 15.56 20.85
N ARG A 127 -0.67 14.96 21.70
CA ARG A 127 -0.71 15.27 23.13
C ARG A 127 0.59 14.94 23.86
N ARG A 128 1.27 13.86 23.45
CA ARG A 128 2.55 13.47 24.02
C ARG A 128 3.65 14.49 23.71
N ILE A 129 3.71 14.99 22.46
CA ILE A 129 4.64 16.05 22.06
C ILE A 129 4.37 17.33 22.86
N GLU A 130 3.10 17.76 22.95
CA GLU A 130 2.72 18.92 23.76
C GLU A 130 3.16 18.79 25.23
N SER A 131 2.96 17.61 25.84
CA SER A 131 3.44 17.35 27.20
C SER A 131 4.95 17.53 27.32
N TYR A 132 5.73 16.98 26.39
CA TYR A 132 7.20 17.12 26.41
C TYR A 132 7.65 18.56 26.15
N LEU A 133 6.96 19.32 25.30
CA LEU A 133 7.25 20.75 25.13
C LEU A 133 6.97 21.55 26.41
N ASN A 134 5.90 21.21 27.15
CA ASN A 134 5.63 21.80 28.46
C ASN A 134 6.70 21.45 29.50
N ASP A 135 7.17 20.19 29.49
CA ASP A 135 8.27 19.74 30.36
C ASP A 135 9.58 20.48 30.07
N ILE A 136 9.87 20.79 28.80
CA ILE A 136 11.05 21.60 28.42
C ILE A 136 10.96 23.02 29.01
N GLN A 137 9.78 23.63 28.92
CA GLN A 137 9.59 25.01 29.35
C GLN A 137 9.58 25.16 30.88
N SER A 138 8.92 24.25 31.58
CA SER A 138 8.59 24.41 33.01
C SER A 138 9.00 23.25 33.92
N GLY A 139 9.48 22.15 33.35
CA GLY A 139 9.86 20.95 34.08
C GLY A 139 11.20 21.06 34.82
N THR A 140 11.45 20.06 35.65
CA THR A 140 12.76 19.87 36.31
C THR A 140 13.84 19.50 35.29
N PHE A 141 15.12 19.64 35.66
CA PHE A 141 16.25 19.29 34.78
C PHE A 141 16.13 17.87 34.17
N GLU A 142 15.75 16.87 34.96
CA GLU A 142 15.55 15.50 34.48
C GLU A 142 14.38 15.38 33.50
N MET A 143 13.30 16.13 33.71
CA MET A 143 12.16 16.17 32.79
C MET A 143 12.54 16.81 31.47
N LYS A 144 13.25 17.94 31.50
CA LYS A 144 13.78 18.62 30.31
C LYS A 144 14.68 17.69 29.50
N LYS A 145 15.62 17.02 30.16
CA LYS A 145 16.55 16.09 29.51
C LYS A 145 15.82 14.93 28.82
N ARG A 146 14.83 14.33 29.50
CA ARG A 146 14.00 13.26 28.91
C ARG A 146 13.17 13.75 27.74
N ALA A 147 12.60 14.94 27.85
CA ALA A 147 11.81 15.57 26.79
C ALA A 147 12.68 15.86 25.55
N CYS A 148 13.84 16.48 25.72
CA CYS A 148 14.79 16.74 24.64
C CYS A 148 15.23 15.43 23.95
N LEU A 149 15.56 14.38 24.72
CA LEU A 149 15.93 13.07 24.16
C LEU A 149 14.78 12.47 23.36
N TYR A 150 13.57 12.43 23.94
CA TYR A 150 12.40 11.88 23.28
C TYR A 150 12.10 12.61 21.95
N LEU A 151 12.07 13.94 21.97
CA LEU A 151 11.76 14.73 20.78
C LEU A 151 12.86 14.64 19.72
N SER A 152 14.14 14.53 20.12
CA SER A 152 15.25 14.35 19.17
C SER A 152 15.17 13.00 18.44
N LEU A 153 14.84 11.93 19.16
CA LEU A 153 14.64 10.59 18.57
C LEU A 153 13.38 10.52 17.69
N ASN A 154 12.37 11.33 18.02
CA ASN A 154 11.06 11.32 17.36
C ASN A 154 10.78 12.62 16.58
N GLN A 155 11.83 13.26 16.02
CA GLN A 155 11.71 14.53 15.29
C GLN A 155 10.73 14.47 14.09
N HIS A 156 10.52 13.28 13.53
CA HIS A 156 9.60 13.05 12.43
C HIS A 156 8.13 13.15 12.87
N LEU A 157 7.81 13.05 14.17
CA LEU A 157 6.46 13.26 14.68
C LEU A 157 6.14 14.74 14.91
N VAL A 158 7.16 15.61 14.93
CA VAL A 158 7.02 17.06 15.10
C VAL A 158 6.77 17.71 13.74
N GLU A 159 5.59 17.46 13.15
CA GLU A 159 5.22 18.01 11.83
C GLU A 159 4.19 19.13 11.91
N SER A 160 3.39 19.16 12.98
CA SER A 160 2.35 20.18 13.09
C SER A 160 2.98 21.58 13.23
N GLU A 161 2.39 22.54 12.53
CA GLU A 161 2.81 23.94 12.60
C GLU A 161 2.70 24.47 14.04
N SER A 162 1.70 24.02 14.81
CA SER A 162 1.56 24.40 16.22
C SER A 162 2.76 23.96 17.07
N HIS A 163 3.28 22.74 16.87
CA HIS A 163 4.47 22.27 17.59
C HIS A 163 5.71 23.06 17.18
N ILE A 164 5.87 23.35 15.89
CA ILE A 164 7.01 24.12 15.38
C ILE A 164 6.99 25.54 15.97
N ASN A 165 5.82 26.19 15.98
CA ASN A 165 5.63 27.51 16.57
C ASN A 165 5.98 27.50 18.06
N ARG A 166 5.52 26.48 18.80
CA ARG A 166 5.83 26.32 20.22
C ARG A 166 7.32 26.14 20.47
N ILE A 167 8.00 25.35 19.65
CA ILE A 167 9.46 25.19 19.73
C ILE A 167 10.17 26.53 19.47
N TYR A 168 9.72 27.29 18.47
CA TYR A 168 10.25 28.61 18.17
C TYR A 168 10.08 29.60 19.33
N GLU A 169 8.91 29.60 19.98
CA GLU A 169 8.64 30.40 21.19
C GLU A 169 9.62 30.05 22.31
N ILE A 170 9.82 28.75 22.59
CA ILE A 170 10.77 28.28 23.61
C ILE A 170 12.20 28.71 23.25
N LEU A 171 12.62 28.54 21.99
CA LEU A 171 13.94 28.92 21.50
C LEU A 171 14.22 30.42 21.56
N SER A 172 13.17 31.24 21.55
CA SER A 172 13.26 32.69 21.69
C SER A 172 13.30 33.17 23.14
N GLY A 173 13.02 32.28 24.10
CA GLY A 173 13.17 32.54 25.52
C GLY A 173 14.57 32.24 26.08
N GLU A 174 14.69 32.40 27.39
CA GLU A 174 15.86 31.97 28.16
C GLU A 174 15.81 30.46 28.42
N ILE A 175 16.73 29.74 27.80
CA ILE A 175 16.91 28.29 27.95
C ILE A 175 18.40 27.97 27.99
N ASP A 176 18.75 26.84 28.60
CA ASP A 176 20.11 26.32 28.61
C ASP A 176 20.56 25.87 27.22
N GLN A 177 21.88 25.78 27.04
CA GLN A 177 22.50 25.51 25.74
C GLN A 177 22.16 24.11 25.20
N ASP A 178 22.07 23.10 26.07
CA ASP A 178 21.75 21.72 25.68
C ASP A 178 20.31 21.63 25.13
N THR A 179 19.37 22.28 25.83
CA THR A 179 17.99 22.41 25.38
C THR A 179 17.92 23.17 24.05
N ARG A 180 18.66 24.28 23.92
CA ARG A 180 18.71 25.08 22.68
C ARG A 180 19.25 24.27 21.50
N ASN A 181 20.34 23.54 21.69
CA ASN A 181 20.93 22.65 20.68
C ASN A 181 19.94 21.55 20.27
N SER A 182 19.29 20.89 21.24
CA SER A 182 18.31 19.82 20.98
C SER A 182 17.09 20.32 20.20
N LEU A 183 16.52 21.44 20.61
CA LEU A 183 15.39 22.05 19.91
C LEU A 183 15.78 22.55 18.51
N SER A 184 16.99 23.11 18.36
CA SER A 184 17.52 23.52 17.05
C SER A 184 17.65 22.31 16.12
N TYR A 185 18.17 21.19 16.62
CA TYR A 185 18.26 19.94 15.87
C TYR A 185 16.89 19.51 15.32
N ILE A 186 15.86 19.50 16.17
CA ILE A 186 14.50 19.08 15.81
C ILE A 186 13.91 19.92 14.68
N ILE A 187 14.15 21.24 14.68
CA ILE A 187 13.59 22.15 13.66
C ILE A 187 14.49 22.35 12.44
N THR A 188 15.71 21.82 12.43
CA THR A 188 16.68 21.99 11.33
C THR A 188 16.16 21.45 10.00
N ASN A 189 15.28 20.44 10.04
CA ASN A 189 14.70 19.82 8.84
C ASN A 189 13.25 20.27 8.57
N LYS A 190 12.81 21.42 9.12
CA LYS A 190 11.42 21.89 9.00
C LYS A 190 11.34 23.19 8.20
N ASN A 191 10.75 23.15 7.00
CA ASN A 191 10.66 24.33 6.12
C ASN A 191 9.53 25.28 6.55
N THR A 192 9.82 26.16 7.51
CA THR A 192 8.90 27.25 7.87
C THR A 192 9.63 28.58 7.90
N VAL A 193 8.87 29.67 7.75
CA VAL A 193 9.39 31.04 7.83
C VAL A 193 10.01 31.31 9.21
N LEU A 194 9.40 30.80 10.28
CA LEU A 194 9.93 30.95 11.64
C LEU A 194 11.26 30.22 11.82
N CYS A 195 11.40 28.99 11.31
CA CYS A 195 12.66 28.26 11.35
C CYS A 195 13.76 28.99 10.58
N ARG A 196 13.43 29.54 9.40
CA ARG A 196 14.38 30.35 8.62
C ARG A 196 14.86 31.56 9.42
N HIS A 197 13.95 32.35 9.97
CA HIS A 197 14.31 33.50 10.81
C HIS A 197 15.11 33.12 12.04
N TYR A 198 14.83 31.96 12.64
CA TYR A 198 15.61 31.45 13.74
C TYR A 198 17.06 31.15 13.32
N PHE A 199 17.29 30.44 12.22
CA PHE A 199 18.64 30.12 11.77
C PHE A 199 19.41 31.33 11.22
N GLU A 200 18.72 32.32 10.63
CA GLU A 200 19.31 33.63 10.33
C GLU A 200 19.78 34.33 11.62
N ARG A 201 18.96 34.30 12.68
CA ARG A 201 19.33 34.85 14.00
C ARG A 201 20.51 34.10 14.61
N VAL A 202 20.55 32.77 14.51
CA VAL A 202 21.68 31.94 14.98
C VAL A 202 22.99 32.36 14.33
N LEU A 203 23.00 32.67 13.04
CA LEU A 203 24.20 33.17 12.35
C LEU A 203 24.60 34.58 12.79
N ARG A 204 23.64 35.47 13.07
CA ARG A 204 23.93 36.85 13.49
C ARG A 204 24.40 36.97 14.93
N GLU A 205 23.79 36.21 15.83
CA GLU A 205 23.98 36.33 17.28
C GLU A 205 24.83 35.21 17.88
N THR A 206 25.22 34.22 17.06
CA THR A 206 26.04 33.06 17.49
C THR A 206 25.42 32.32 18.68
N LEU A 207 24.09 32.10 18.63
CA LEU A 207 23.31 31.51 19.73
C LEU A 207 23.61 30.03 20.02
N LEU A 208 24.36 29.37 19.13
CA LEU A 208 24.66 27.94 19.20
C LEU A 208 26.17 27.71 19.27
N GLU A 209 26.58 26.61 19.89
CA GLU A 209 28.00 26.20 19.92
C GLU A 209 28.55 25.88 18.52
N ASN A 210 27.69 25.35 17.64
CA ASN A 210 28.04 25.02 16.27
C ASN A 210 27.00 25.61 15.29
N PRO A 211 26.98 26.94 15.10
CA PRO A 211 25.99 27.62 14.28
C PRO A 211 26.08 27.18 12.81
N ILE A 212 27.26 26.76 12.36
CA ILE A 212 27.52 26.24 11.02
C ILE A 212 26.70 24.98 10.78
N TRP A 213 26.85 23.96 11.64
CA TRP A 213 26.19 22.68 11.40
C TRP A 213 24.67 22.84 11.31
N TYR A 214 24.05 23.56 12.24
CA TYR A 214 22.59 23.75 12.25
C TYR A 214 22.12 24.62 11.07
N SER A 215 22.65 25.83 10.94
CA SER A 215 22.14 26.82 9.97
C SER A 215 22.44 26.40 8.54
N PHE A 216 23.63 25.84 8.27
CA PHE A 216 23.96 25.38 6.92
C PHE A 216 23.16 24.13 6.55
N THR A 217 22.92 23.19 7.46
CA THR A 217 22.05 22.04 7.18
C THR A 217 20.65 22.52 6.80
N PHE A 218 20.09 23.48 7.54
CA PHE A 218 18.80 24.06 7.21
C PHE A 218 18.81 24.73 5.81
N PHE A 219 19.77 25.61 5.53
CA PHE A 219 19.82 26.33 4.25
C PHE A 219 20.21 25.44 3.06
N LEU A 220 20.93 24.34 3.27
CA LEU A 220 21.19 23.34 2.23
C LEU A 220 19.95 22.55 1.83
N ASN A 221 19.04 22.34 2.77
CA ASN A 221 17.78 21.66 2.52
C ASN A 221 16.72 22.59 1.91
N PHE A 222 16.73 23.88 2.26
CA PHE A 222 15.65 24.81 1.92
C PHE A 222 16.07 26.08 1.15
N GLY A 223 17.34 26.18 0.77
CA GLY A 223 17.85 27.28 -0.05
C GLY A 223 18.46 28.44 0.76
N PHE A 224 19.55 28.98 0.21
CA PHE A 224 20.33 30.11 0.74
C PHE A 224 19.90 31.48 0.19
N GLU A 225 19.02 31.54 -0.81
CA GLU A 225 18.73 32.76 -1.59
C GLU A 225 18.23 33.93 -0.73
N LYS A 226 17.57 33.63 0.40
CA LYS A 226 17.06 34.65 1.33
C LYS A 226 17.99 34.91 2.52
N SER A 227 18.99 34.08 2.73
CA SER A 227 19.90 34.11 3.89
C SER A 227 21.39 34.17 3.48
N ALA A 228 21.65 34.44 2.20
CA ALA A 228 23.00 34.48 1.64
C ALA A 228 23.81 35.61 2.28
N GLN A 229 23.19 36.77 2.52
CA GLN A 229 23.82 37.91 3.17
C GLN A 229 24.21 37.63 4.63
N GLU A 230 23.31 37.02 5.42
CA GLU A 230 23.61 36.60 6.80
C GLU A 230 24.73 35.56 6.83
N THR A 231 24.67 34.59 5.91
CA THR A 231 25.70 33.55 5.76
C THR A 231 27.05 34.17 5.40
N HIS A 232 27.07 35.09 4.43
CA HIS A 232 28.27 35.84 4.07
C HIS A 232 28.84 36.59 5.26
N SER A 233 28.01 37.40 5.93
CA SER A 233 28.43 38.23 7.06
C SER A 233 29.06 37.40 8.18
N PHE A 234 28.46 36.24 8.47
CA PHE A 234 28.98 35.28 9.43
C PHE A 234 30.34 34.71 9.00
N LEU A 235 30.50 34.26 7.74
CA LEU A 235 31.78 33.72 7.25
C LEU A 235 32.88 34.80 7.18
N ALA A 236 32.51 36.03 6.85
CA ALA A 236 33.40 37.17 6.80
C ALA A 236 33.92 37.53 8.21
N SER A 237 33.08 37.46 9.24
CA SER A 237 33.45 37.81 10.62
C SER A 237 34.39 36.82 11.31
N ILE A 238 34.51 35.59 10.80
CA ILE A 238 35.38 34.56 11.41
C ILE A 238 36.86 34.91 11.17
N PRO A 239 37.71 34.95 12.20
CA PRO A 239 39.15 35.16 12.04
C PRO A 239 39.78 34.14 11.08
N GLU A 240 40.81 34.55 10.34
CA GLU A 240 41.41 33.70 9.30
C GLU A 240 42.04 32.40 9.85
N ASP A 241 42.64 32.48 11.03
CA ASP A 241 43.22 31.37 11.77
C ASP A 241 42.17 30.35 12.25
N GLU A 242 40.97 30.81 12.60
CA GLU A 242 39.83 29.96 12.97
C GLU A 242 39.06 29.42 11.76
N PHE A 243 39.09 30.16 10.63
CA PHE A 243 38.34 29.85 9.42
C PHE A 243 38.67 28.46 8.86
N ARG A 244 39.89 27.97 9.10
CA ARG A 244 40.28 26.61 8.69
C ARG A 244 39.35 25.55 9.29
N MET A 245 39.04 25.62 10.58
CA MET A 245 38.15 24.64 11.23
C MET A 245 36.71 24.80 10.76
N THR A 246 36.23 26.03 10.60
CA THR A 246 34.92 26.32 9.99
C THR A 246 34.81 25.72 8.60
N SER A 247 35.82 25.89 7.75
CA SER A 247 35.80 25.37 6.39
C SER A 247 35.73 23.82 6.35
N ILE A 248 36.35 23.14 7.33
CA ILE A 248 36.24 21.68 7.48
C ILE A 248 34.81 21.30 7.85
N GLN A 249 34.19 22.02 8.79
CA GLN A 249 32.81 21.78 9.21
C GLN A 249 31.82 22.01 8.07
N ILE A 250 31.95 23.12 7.34
CA ILE A 250 31.13 23.43 6.15
C ILE A 250 31.23 22.29 5.15
N ASN A 251 32.45 21.87 4.81
CA ASN A 251 32.66 20.80 3.84
C ASN A 251 32.14 19.44 4.33
N ALA A 252 32.29 19.13 5.61
CA ALA A 252 31.73 17.92 6.21
C ALA A 252 30.20 17.92 6.14
N THR A 253 29.54 19.05 6.43
CA THR A 253 28.09 19.21 6.29
C THR A 253 27.65 19.09 4.83
N LEU A 254 28.34 19.75 3.90
CA LEU A 254 28.07 19.67 2.46
C LEU A 254 28.17 18.22 1.95
N ALA A 255 29.17 17.46 2.41
CA ALA A 255 29.36 16.06 2.00
C ALA A 255 28.21 15.13 2.41
N GLN A 256 27.42 15.51 3.42
CA GLN A 256 26.24 14.75 3.86
C GLN A 256 24.99 15.02 3.00
N HIS A 257 25.05 16.02 2.10
CA HIS A 257 23.91 16.45 1.30
C HIS A 257 24.07 16.06 -0.18
N SER A 258 22.96 16.17 -0.93
CA SER A 258 22.90 15.88 -2.37
C SER A 258 23.91 16.69 -3.18
N ILE A 259 24.24 16.24 -4.39
CA ILE A 259 25.14 16.99 -5.29
C ILE A 259 24.48 18.32 -5.67
N GLU A 260 23.18 18.31 -5.89
CA GLU A 260 22.36 19.47 -6.25
C GLU A 260 22.43 20.55 -5.17
N SER A 261 22.22 20.19 -3.89
CA SER A 261 22.34 21.13 -2.76
C SER A 261 23.75 21.71 -2.64
N ARG A 262 24.79 20.89 -2.89
CA ARG A 262 26.18 21.35 -2.88
C ARG A 262 26.46 22.35 -3.99
N LEU A 263 26.05 22.03 -5.22
CA LEU A 263 26.22 22.94 -6.36
C LEU A 263 25.46 24.24 -6.14
N HIS A 264 24.25 24.18 -5.57
CA HIS A 264 23.50 25.37 -5.22
C HIS A 264 24.26 26.27 -4.24
N PHE A 265 24.87 25.69 -3.19
CA PHE A 265 25.72 26.44 -2.26
C PHE A 265 26.89 27.11 -2.97
N TYR A 266 27.64 26.39 -3.81
CA TYR A 266 28.79 26.96 -4.53
C TYR A 266 28.41 27.99 -5.60
N ASN A 267 27.21 27.89 -6.17
CA ASN A 267 26.72 28.84 -7.16
C ASN A 267 26.11 30.10 -6.52
N CYS A 268 25.88 30.11 -5.20
CA CYS A 268 25.36 31.27 -4.49
C CYS A 268 26.47 32.31 -4.29
N CYS A 269 26.74 33.08 -5.34
CA CYS A 269 27.84 34.05 -5.41
C CYS A 269 27.85 35.01 -4.21
N GLU A 270 26.67 35.42 -3.74
CA GLU A 270 26.49 36.31 -2.58
C GLU A 270 27.17 35.81 -1.30
N ILE A 271 27.28 34.49 -1.09
CA ILE A 271 27.97 33.91 0.07
C ILE A 271 29.48 34.22 0.02
N PHE A 272 30.06 34.22 -1.18
CA PHE A 272 31.52 34.28 -1.38
C PHE A 272 32.04 35.66 -1.74
N ILE A 273 31.18 36.57 -2.22
CA ILE A 273 31.55 37.95 -2.54
C ILE A 273 32.16 38.61 -1.30
N GLY A 274 33.40 39.08 -1.38
CA GLY A 274 34.06 39.78 -0.27
C GLY A 274 34.78 38.90 0.74
N LEU A 275 34.75 37.57 0.60
CA LEU A 275 35.69 36.72 1.35
C LEU A 275 37.12 36.95 0.84
N SER A 276 38.08 37.02 1.76
CA SER A 276 39.51 37.16 1.43
C SER A 276 40.00 35.97 0.59
N ALA A 277 40.95 36.20 -0.33
CA ALA A 277 41.52 35.14 -1.17
C ALA A 277 42.02 33.90 -0.38
N PRO A 278 42.70 34.03 0.78
CA PRO A 278 43.11 32.87 1.58
C PRO A 278 41.93 32.02 2.08
N LYS A 279 40.85 32.64 2.55
CA LYS A 279 39.63 31.94 2.97
C LYS A 279 39.00 31.15 1.82
N LEU A 280 38.92 31.76 0.64
CA LEU A 280 38.41 31.09 -0.56
C LEU A 280 39.30 29.90 -0.96
N GLU A 281 40.63 30.06 -0.90
CA GLU A 281 41.58 28.98 -1.20
C GLU A 281 41.45 27.82 -0.21
N ILE A 282 41.35 28.10 1.09
CA ILE A 282 41.15 27.10 2.14
C ILE A 282 39.83 26.33 1.91
N LEU A 283 38.73 27.04 1.63
CA LEU A 283 37.44 26.43 1.38
C LEU A 283 37.47 25.55 0.13
N ALA A 284 38.04 26.07 -0.97
CA ALA A 284 38.17 25.35 -2.23
C ALA A 284 39.05 24.11 -2.07
N LYS A 285 40.18 24.20 -1.38
CA LYS A 285 41.08 23.06 -1.13
C LYS A 285 40.37 21.93 -0.41
N HIS A 286 39.65 22.22 0.68
CA HIS A 286 38.90 21.20 1.41
C HIS A 286 37.71 20.66 0.59
N ALA A 287 37.03 21.50 -0.20
CA ALA A 287 35.98 21.08 -1.11
C ALA A 287 36.51 20.11 -2.16
N ILE A 288 37.67 20.42 -2.74
CA ILE A 288 38.38 19.58 -3.71
C ILE A 288 38.76 18.24 -3.09
N GLU A 289 39.45 18.26 -1.94
CA GLU A 289 39.91 17.03 -1.28
C GLU A 289 38.74 16.10 -0.91
N ASN A 290 37.61 16.65 -0.47
CA ASN A 290 36.45 15.85 -0.06
C ASN A 290 35.57 15.40 -1.23
N THR A 291 35.34 16.26 -2.21
CA THR A 291 34.51 15.92 -3.39
C THR A 291 35.26 14.99 -4.34
N PHE A 292 36.57 15.20 -4.55
CA PHE A 292 37.40 14.32 -5.38
C PHE A 292 37.50 12.90 -4.82
N LYS A 293 37.65 12.75 -3.50
CA LYS A 293 37.71 11.42 -2.85
C LYS A 293 36.39 10.66 -2.90
N SER A 294 35.26 11.37 -2.87
CA SER A 294 33.93 10.75 -2.80
C SER A 294 33.29 10.53 -4.18
N ASN A 295 33.52 11.41 -5.15
CA ASN A 295 32.99 11.29 -6.52
C ASN A 295 33.81 12.16 -7.52
N PRO A 296 34.83 11.59 -8.19
CA PRO A 296 35.72 12.32 -9.11
C PRO A 296 35.01 12.96 -10.32
N GLU A 297 33.93 12.35 -10.82
CA GLU A 297 33.14 12.85 -11.95
C GLU A 297 32.33 14.10 -11.55
N SER A 298 31.70 14.08 -10.37
CA SER A 298 30.99 15.25 -9.82
C SER A 298 31.96 16.40 -9.54
N PHE A 299 33.17 16.09 -9.05
CA PHE A 299 34.21 17.07 -8.79
C PHE A 299 34.62 17.85 -10.05
N LYS A 300 34.79 17.14 -11.18
CA LYS A 300 35.08 17.75 -12.48
C LYS A 300 34.02 18.79 -12.89
N ASN A 301 32.74 18.49 -12.63
CA ASN A 301 31.64 19.40 -12.93
C ASN A 301 31.61 20.61 -11.98
N THR A 302 31.90 20.44 -10.68
CA THR A 302 32.00 21.54 -9.72
C THR A 302 33.16 22.48 -10.05
N CYS A 303 34.34 21.95 -10.42
CA CYS A 303 35.46 22.78 -10.87
C CYS A 303 35.14 23.55 -12.15
N LEU A 304 34.38 22.95 -13.08
CA LEU A 304 33.92 23.65 -14.28
C LEU A 304 32.98 24.81 -13.92
N ALA A 305 32.07 24.60 -12.96
CA ALA A 305 31.15 25.63 -12.48
C ALA A 305 31.89 26.80 -11.79
N LEU A 306 32.86 26.49 -10.92
CA LEU A 306 33.68 27.52 -10.24
C LEU A 306 34.57 28.30 -11.22
N HIS A 307 35.07 27.66 -12.30
CA HIS A 307 35.83 28.36 -13.33
C HIS A 307 34.96 29.19 -14.30
N THR A 308 33.66 28.86 -14.42
CA THR A 308 32.73 29.57 -15.31
C THR A 308 31.91 30.63 -14.59
N ALA A 309 31.88 30.61 -13.26
CA ALA A 309 31.41 31.72 -12.44
C ALA A 309 32.34 32.92 -12.63
N ALA A 310 32.04 33.75 -13.63
CA ALA A 310 32.70 35.03 -13.80
C ALA A 310 32.49 35.86 -12.53
N PRO A 311 33.53 36.53 -12.00
CA PRO A 311 33.34 37.47 -10.90
C PRO A 311 32.29 38.52 -11.34
N PRO A 312 31.31 38.85 -10.49
CA PRO A 312 30.34 39.87 -10.85
C PRO A 312 31.08 41.17 -11.17
N PRO A 313 30.60 41.96 -12.15
CA PRO A 313 31.19 43.25 -12.44
C PRO A 313 31.19 44.08 -11.15
N LEU A 314 32.38 44.54 -10.75
CA LEU A 314 32.54 45.42 -9.60
C LEU A 314 31.71 46.71 -9.85
N PRO A 315 30.96 47.19 -8.86
CA PRO A 315 30.19 48.43 -8.96
C PRO A 315 31.10 49.66 -9.12
#